data_AF-A0A6J3BFH8-F1
#
_entry.id   AF-A0A6J3BFH8-F1
#
_cell.length_a   1.000
_cell.length_b   1.000
_cell.length_c   1.000
_cell.angle_alpha   90.00
_cell.angle_beta   90.00
_cell.angle_gamma   90.00
#
_symmetry.space_group_name_H-M   'P 1'
#
loop_
_entity.id
_entity.type
_entity.pdbx_description
1 polymer ?
#
loop_
_entity_poly.entity_id
_entity_poly.type
_entity_poly.pdbx_seq_one_letter_code
_entity_poly.pdbx_strand_id
1 'polypeptide(L)'
;MLPRWELFLYLLTSLGFHFYSFYEVYKTSREHEEELDQEFDLETDTLFGGLKKDPTDFEWNFWMEWGKQRLAWLLLGHVGVSQVANLLSRKHRPWILAAYGMWACQCVLGAQGTAVVLLHTAISYCVAQFRSPFLSWLCSLLLLSTLRLQDVEEVKRGWYQTENEYYLLQFTLTVRCLYYTSFSLEFCWQPRPAGHTFYSFPWMVAYVFYYPVFHNGPVLSFPEFIGQMQQQEHGSLKASFSILVLGLGRLLFCWWLAELMVHLMYMHAIYSSTSLLRAVSCWTLGGLALAQVLFFYVKYLVLFGVPALLMRLDGLTPPPLPRCVSTMFSFTGMWRYFDVGLHDFLISPQLAGSHRGEWSPEARADAAHPGQLGPAPLPASSPPIPCCPGVLFHLHADPVQPGISWGQPCWENLLD
;
A
#
# COMPACT_ATOMS: atom_id res chain seq x y z
N MET A 1 33.07 -2.08 8.91
CA MET A 1 32.18 -1.98 10.08
C MET A 1 32.62 -0.78 10.88
N LEU A 2 31.74 0.22 11.04
CA LEU A 2 32.06 1.45 11.77
C LEU A 2 32.22 1.16 13.29
N PRO A 3 33.11 1.85 14.01
CA PRO A 3 33.17 1.82 15.46
C PRO A 3 31.82 2.14 16.11
N ARG A 4 31.53 1.52 17.26
CA ARG A 4 30.25 1.72 17.99
C ARG A 4 30.01 3.18 18.37
N TRP A 5 31.06 3.93 18.68
CA TRP A 5 30.94 5.34 19.05
C TRP A 5 30.56 6.21 17.85
N GLU A 6 31.05 5.90 16.64
CA GLU A 6 30.66 6.58 15.40
C GLU A 6 29.19 6.31 15.10
N LEU A 7 28.75 5.04 15.21
CA LEU A 7 27.33 4.68 15.05
C LEU A 7 26.43 5.41 16.06
N PHE A 8 26.86 5.51 17.32
CA PHE A 8 26.13 6.24 18.34
C PHE A 8 26.05 7.74 18.02
N LEU A 9 27.16 8.34 17.58
CA LEU A 9 27.20 9.75 17.16
C LEU A 9 26.27 9.99 15.96
N TYR A 10 26.32 9.14 14.93
CA TYR A 10 25.42 9.25 13.78
C TYR A 10 23.95 9.14 14.19
N LEU A 11 23.61 8.20 15.07
CA LEU A 11 22.25 8.06 15.58
C LEU A 11 21.80 9.31 16.35
N LEU A 12 22.63 9.80 17.28
CA LEU A 12 22.30 10.96 18.10
C LEU A 12 22.12 12.22 17.24
N THR A 13 23.05 12.46 16.31
CA THR A 13 23.00 13.59 15.39
C THR A 13 21.79 13.49 14.47
N SER A 14 21.49 12.31 13.91
CA SER A 14 20.31 12.09 13.08
C SER A 14 19.03 12.37 13.87
N LEU A 15 18.89 11.81 15.07
CA LEU A 15 17.73 12.05 15.92
C LEU A 15 17.60 13.54 16.27
N GLY A 16 18.71 14.20 16.61
CA GLY A 16 18.75 15.64 16.88
C GLY A 16 18.22 16.47 15.72
N PHE A 17 18.65 16.18 14.49
CA PHE A 17 18.12 16.85 13.30
C PHE A 17 16.64 16.58 13.09
N HIS A 18 16.18 15.33 13.23
CA HIS A 18 14.76 15.00 13.09
C HIS A 18 13.90 15.74 14.12
N PHE A 19 14.31 15.73 15.40
CA PHE A 19 13.59 16.42 16.46
C PHE A 19 13.56 17.92 16.26
N TYR A 20 14.69 18.53 15.88
CA TYR A 20 14.73 19.97 15.62
C TYR A 20 13.85 20.37 14.43
N SER A 21 13.94 19.62 13.33
CA SER A 21 13.08 19.84 12.16
C SER A 21 11.60 19.68 12.48
N PHE A 22 11.21 18.67 13.26
CA PHE A 22 9.82 18.51 13.70
C PHE A 22 9.38 19.57 14.69
N TYR A 23 10.28 20.04 15.55
CA TYR A 23 10.00 21.15 16.45
C TYR A 23 9.71 22.44 15.68
N GLU A 24 10.46 22.74 14.62
CA GLU A 24 10.19 23.89 13.75
C GLU A 24 8.83 23.77 13.04
N VAL A 25 8.47 22.58 12.54
CA VAL A 25 7.14 22.34 11.95
C VAL A 25 6.03 22.49 12.99
N TYR A 26 6.20 21.91 14.18
CA TYR A 26 5.26 22.04 15.29
C TYR A 26 5.07 23.52 15.69
N LYS A 27 6.17 24.26 15.82
CA LYS A 27 6.15 25.68 16.15
C LYS A 27 5.40 26.49 15.10
N THR A 28 5.73 26.31 13.82
CA THR A 28 5.00 26.95 12.71
C THR A 28 3.51 26.58 12.72
N SER A 29 3.19 25.30 12.99
CA SER A 29 1.81 24.81 13.08
C SER A 29 1.03 25.52 14.19
N ARG A 30 1.66 25.77 15.35
CA ARG A 30 1.03 26.52 16.45
C ARG A 30 0.90 28.01 16.16
N GLU A 31 1.92 28.62 15.56
CA GLU A 31 1.93 30.06 15.23
C GLU A 31 0.84 30.43 14.23
N HIS A 32 0.55 29.55 13.27
CA HIS A 32 -0.44 29.77 12.21
C HIS A 32 -1.71 28.94 12.40
N GLU A 33 -1.99 28.46 13.61
CA GLU A 33 -3.15 27.61 13.88
C GLU A 33 -4.47 28.29 13.49
N GLU A 34 -4.64 29.58 13.81
CA GLU A 34 -5.86 30.32 13.47
C GLU A 34 -6.04 30.53 11.96
N GLU A 35 -4.95 30.78 11.22
CA GLU A 35 -4.98 30.92 9.76
C GLU A 35 -5.32 29.58 9.10
N LEU A 36 -4.68 28.50 9.56
CA LEU A 36 -4.91 27.15 9.05
C LEU A 36 -6.32 26.63 9.40
N ASP A 37 -6.84 26.98 10.57
CA ASP A 37 -8.21 26.67 10.98
C ASP A 37 -9.24 27.37 10.10
N GLN A 38 -9.01 28.63 9.75
CA GLN A 38 -9.90 29.37 8.87
C GLN A 38 -9.87 28.83 7.43
N GLU A 39 -8.71 28.37 6.95
CA GLU A 39 -8.54 27.87 5.58
C GLU A 39 -8.98 26.40 5.42
N PHE A 40 -8.68 25.54 6.40
CA PHE A 40 -8.84 24.09 6.28
C PHE A 40 -9.80 23.45 7.30
N ASP A 41 -10.42 24.25 8.18
CA ASP A 41 -11.38 23.79 9.20
C ASP A 41 -10.81 22.66 10.07
N LEU A 42 -9.82 22.99 10.92
CA LEU A 42 -9.13 21.98 11.72
C LEU A 42 -10.09 21.32 12.71
N GLU A 43 -10.10 19.99 12.72
CA GLU A 43 -11.03 19.22 13.53
C GLU A 43 -10.65 19.26 15.01
N THR A 44 -11.61 19.40 15.91
CA THR A 44 -11.34 19.33 17.36
C THR A 44 -11.57 17.91 17.87
N ASP A 45 -10.53 17.24 18.36
CA ASP A 45 -10.65 15.91 18.98
C ASP A 45 -10.56 15.96 20.51
N THR A 46 -11.54 15.34 21.17
CA THR A 46 -11.55 15.17 22.63
C THR A 46 -10.54 14.13 23.12
N LEU A 47 -10.14 13.17 22.27
CA LEU A 47 -9.21 12.09 22.64
C LEU A 47 -7.79 12.60 22.87
N PHE A 48 -7.39 13.69 22.22
CA PHE A 48 -6.07 14.31 22.35
C PHE A 48 -6.10 15.60 23.18
N GLY A 49 -6.97 15.65 24.19
CA GLY A 49 -7.02 16.76 25.14
C GLY A 49 -7.47 18.09 24.53
N GLY A 50 -8.24 18.05 23.44
CA GLY A 50 -8.75 19.24 22.75
C GLY A 50 -7.78 19.87 21.76
N LEU A 51 -6.65 19.21 21.45
CA LEU A 51 -5.79 19.61 20.35
C LEU A 51 -6.56 19.51 19.03
N LYS A 52 -6.38 20.51 18.16
CA LYS A 52 -6.91 20.44 16.80
C LYS A 52 -6.11 19.46 15.95
N LYS A 53 -6.77 18.88 14.96
CA LYS A 53 -6.27 17.85 14.05
C LYS A 53 -6.30 18.41 12.62
N ASP A 54 -5.24 18.15 11.87
CA ASP A 54 -5.19 18.41 10.43
C ASP A 54 -5.99 17.34 9.64
N PRO A 55 -7.10 17.70 8.98
CA PRO A 55 -7.93 16.78 8.21
C PRO A 55 -7.53 16.69 6.73
N THR A 56 -6.44 17.33 6.32
CA THR A 56 -6.15 17.56 4.90
C THR A 56 -5.62 16.30 4.18
N ASP A 57 -5.14 15.26 4.89
CA ASP A 57 -4.84 13.96 4.27
C ASP A 57 -6.14 13.18 3.99
N PHE A 58 -6.64 13.33 2.75
CA PHE A 58 -7.85 12.65 2.28
C PHE A 58 -7.84 11.14 2.55
N GLU A 59 -6.73 10.45 2.27
CA GLU A 59 -6.66 8.99 2.41
C GLU A 59 -6.78 8.56 3.87
N TRP A 60 -6.04 9.18 4.79
CA TRP A 60 -6.10 8.89 6.22
C TRP A 60 -7.51 9.11 6.76
N ASN A 61 -8.10 10.28 6.48
CA ASN A 61 -9.45 10.61 6.92
C ASN A 61 -10.50 9.66 6.33
N PHE A 62 -10.41 9.35 5.04
CA PHE A 62 -11.29 8.38 4.38
C PHE A 62 -11.31 7.02 5.11
N TRP A 63 -10.13 6.48 5.43
CA TRP A 63 -10.02 5.17 6.09
C TRP A 63 -10.36 5.23 7.58
N MET A 64 -10.00 6.30 8.30
CA MET A 64 -10.18 6.39 9.75
C MET A 64 -11.60 6.81 10.18
N GLU A 65 -12.30 7.62 9.38
CA GLU A 65 -13.64 8.13 9.74
C GLU A 65 -14.74 7.36 9.06
N TRP A 66 -14.71 7.29 7.73
CA TRP A 66 -15.77 6.64 6.96
C TRP A 66 -15.58 5.11 6.91
N GLY A 67 -14.37 4.65 6.58
CA GLY A 67 -14.06 3.23 6.44
C GLY A 67 -14.16 2.45 7.76
N LYS A 68 -13.78 3.08 8.88
CA LYS A 68 -13.60 2.40 10.17
C LYS A 68 -14.84 1.70 10.70
N GLN A 69 -16.05 2.24 10.54
CA GLN A 69 -17.23 1.59 11.11
C GLN A 69 -17.67 0.39 10.29
N ARG A 70 -18.00 0.58 9.01
CA ARG A 70 -18.54 -0.52 8.18
C ARG A 70 -17.48 -1.57 7.82
N LEU A 71 -16.28 -1.14 7.44
CA LEU A 71 -15.25 -2.09 7.00
C LEU A 71 -14.64 -2.86 8.17
N ALA A 72 -14.48 -2.26 9.36
CA ALA A 72 -13.98 -3.01 10.51
C ALA A 72 -14.93 -4.17 10.89
N TRP A 73 -16.24 -3.97 10.85
CA TRP A 73 -17.21 -5.05 11.09
C TRP A 73 -17.11 -6.17 10.06
N LEU A 74 -16.88 -5.85 8.80
CA LEU A 74 -16.69 -6.86 7.75
C LEU A 74 -15.33 -7.55 7.85
N LEU A 75 -14.28 -6.86 8.26
CA LEU A 75 -12.98 -7.48 8.53
C LEU A 75 -13.05 -8.41 9.74
N LEU A 76 -13.77 -8.03 10.80
CA LEU A 76 -14.05 -8.91 11.95
C LEU A 76 -14.93 -10.10 11.55
N GLY A 77 -15.94 -9.87 10.71
CA GLY A 77 -16.76 -10.93 10.14
C GLY A 77 -15.95 -11.92 9.31
N HIS A 78 -15.00 -11.44 8.51
CA HIS A 78 -14.05 -12.27 7.77
C HIS A 78 -13.24 -13.16 8.72
N VAL A 79 -12.71 -12.61 9.82
CA VAL A 79 -11.99 -13.40 10.83
C VAL A 79 -12.89 -14.51 11.36
N GLY A 80 -14.13 -14.20 11.74
CA GLY A 80 -15.10 -15.19 12.20
C GLY A 80 -15.37 -16.29 11.18
N VAL A 81 -15.67 -15.92 9.93
CA VAL A 81 -15.94 -16.87 8.84
C VAL A 81 -14.72 -17.72 8.51
N SER A 82 -13.51 -17.14 8.57
CA SER A 82 -12.28 -17.88 8.34
C SER A 82 -12.03 -18.93 9.43
N GLN A 83 -12.27 -18.60 10.70
CA GLN A 83 -12.20 -19.58 11.79
C GLN A 83 -13.23 -20.70 11.62
N VAL A 84 -14.47 -20.36 11.26
CA VAL A 84 -15.52 -21.37 10.99
C VAL A 84 -15.14 -22.25 9.79
N ALA A 85 -14.61 -21.67 8.71
CA ALA A 85 -14.17 -22.42 7.54
C ALA A 85 -13.01 -23.39 7.86
N ASN A 86 -12.11 -22.99 8.76
CA ASN A 86 -11.05 -23.85 9.27
C ASN A 86 -11.58 -25.05 10.06
N LEU A 87 -12.68 -24.89 10.79
CA LEU A 87 -13.34 -25.96 11.55
C LEU A 87 -14.17 -26.89 10.65
N LEU A 88 -14.90 -26.34 9.67
CA LEU A 88 -15.81 -27.12 8.82
C LEU A 88 -15.07 -27.98 7.79
N SER A 89 -14.28 -27.35 6.92
CA SER A 89 -13.56 -28.06 5.86
C SER A 89 -12.53 -27.16 5.18
N ARG A 90 -11.25 -27.40 5.46
CA ARG A 90 -10.13 -26.67 4.82
C ARG A 90 -10.15 -26.73 3.30
N LYS A 91 -10.57 -27.85 2.73
CA LYS A 91 -10.69 -28.03 1.27
C LYS A 91 -11.63 -27.01 0.61
N HIS A 92 -12.66 -26.56 1.33
CA HIS A 92 -13.67 -25.65 0.81
C HIS A 92 -13.46 -24.19 1.24
N ARG A 93 -12.43 -23.94 2.05
CA ARG A 93 -12.13 -22.61 2.61
C ARG A 93 -11.98 -21.50 1.56
N PRO A 94 -11.22 -21.66 0.45
CA PRO A 94 -11.14 -20.61 -0.56
C PRO A 94 -12.51 -20.18 -1.07
N TRP A 95 -13.44 -21.14 -1.23
CA TRP A 95 -14.80 -20.90 -1.71
C TRP A 95 -15.66 -20.21 -0.66
N ILE A 96 -15.53 -20.60 0.61
CA ILE A 96 -16.25 -19.95 1.72
C ILE A 96 -15.80 -18.49 1.86
N LEU A 97 -14.48 -18.25 1.82
CA LEU A 97 -13.92 -16.90 1.89
C LEU A 97 -14.28 -16.05 0.66
N ALA A 98 -14.30 -16.65 -0.53
CA ALA A 98 -14.76 -15.99 -1.75
C ALA A 98 -16.23 -15.57 -1.66
N ALA A 99 -17.10 -16.48 -1.19
CA ALA A 99 -18.50 -16.20 -1.00
C ALA A 99 -18.72 -15.08 0.03
N TYR A 100 -17.94 -15.10 1.13
CA TYR A 100 -17.96 -14.01 2.11
C TYR A 100 -17.51 -12.68 1.50
N GLY A 101 -16.41 -12.67 0.74
CA GLY A 101 -15.91 -11.45 0.11
C GLY A 101 -16.87 -10.89 -0.95
N MET A 102 -17.54 -11.75 -1.72
CA MET A 102 -18.60 -11.32 -2.65
C MET A 102 -19.79 -10.71 -1.89
N TRP A 103 -20.22 -11.34 -0.80
CA TRP A 103 -21.28 -10.81 0.05
C TRP A 103 -20.90 -9.48 0.69
N ALA A 104 -19.69 -9.38 1.25
CA ALA A 104 -19.16 -8.15 1.85
C ALA A 104 -19.02 -7.04 0.79
N CYS A 105 -18.57 -7.36 -0.41
CA CYS A 105 -18.56 -6.44 -1.55
C CYS A 105 -19.97 -5.90 -1.84
N GLN A 106 -20.98 -6.76 -1.87
CA GLN A 106 -22.37 -6.33 -2.07
C GLN A 106 -22.88 -5.45 -0.93
N CYS A 107 -22.49 -5.71 0.32
CA CYS A 107 -22.87 -4.90 1.47
C CYS A 107 -22.34 -3.47 1.41
N VAL A 108 -21.13 -3.26 0.87
CA VAL A 108 -20.50 -1.92 0.88
C VAL A 108 -20.61 -1.20 -0.47
N LEU A 109 -20.46 -1.92 -1.58
CA LEU A 109 -20.46 -1.35 -2.93
C LEU A 109 -21.80 -1.50 -3.67
N GLY A 110 -22.77 -2.20 -3.07
CA GLY A 110 -24.06 -2.49 -3.67
C GLY A 110 -23.98 -3.49 -4.83
N ALA A 111 -25.15 -3.73 -5.45
CA ALA A 111 -25.27 -4.66 -6.58
C ALA A 111 -24.50 -4.15 -7.81
N GLN A 112 -24.54 -2.84 -8.09
CA GLN A 112 -23.85 -2.23 -9.23
C GLN A 112 -22.33 -2.34 -9.11
N GLY A 113 -21.75 -1.95 -7.97
CA GLY A 113 -20.31 -2.06 -7.75
C GLY A 113 -19.82 -3.51 -7.81
N THR A 114 -20.56 -4.44 -7.20
CA THR A 114 -20.24 -5.88 -7.26
C THR A 114 -20.30 -6.42 -8.69
N ALA A 115 -21.31 -6.01 -9.47
CA ALA A 115 -21.43 -6.38 -10.87
C ALA A 115 -20.24 -5.87 -11.70
N VAL A 116 -19.75 -4.64 -11.45
CA VAL A 116 -18.56 -4.11 -12.14
C VAL A 116 -17.31 -4.90 -11.80
N VAL A 117 -17.08 -5.24 -10.52
CA VAL A 117 -15.92 -6.07 -10.12
C VAL A 117 -15.96 -7.44 -10.79
N LEU A 118 -17.13 -8.09 -10.82
CA LEU A 118 -17.33 -9.36 -11.53
C LEU A 118 -17.14 -9.21 -13.05
N LEU A 119 -17.62 -8.12 -13.64
CA LEU A 119 -17.48 -7.82 -15.06
C LEU A 119 -16.00 -7.64 -15.44
N HIS A 120 -15.24 -6.84 -14.69
CA HIS A 120 -13.80 -6.67 -14.90
C HIS A 120 -13.05 -8.01 -14.78
N THR A 121 -13.45 -8.84 -13.80
CA THR A 121 -12.89 -10.18 -13.61
C THR A 121 -13.19 -11.08 -14.80
N ALA A 122 -14.43 -11.10 -15.30
CA ALA A 122 -14.84 -11.91 -16.44
C ALA A 122 -14.16 -11.46 -17.74
N ILE A 123 -14.10 -10.15 -18.01
CA ILE A 123 -13.40 -9.59 -19.17
C ILE A 123 -11.93 -10.01 -19.14
N SER A 124 -11.26 -9.81 -18.00
CA SER A 124 -9.84 -10.19 -17.84
C SER A 124 -9.63 -11.69 -18.04
N TYR A 125 -10.51 -12.53 -17.49
CA TYR A 125 -10.44 -13.99 -17.68
C TYR A 125 -10.59 -14.39 -19.16
N CYS A 126 -11.54 -13.78 -19.87
CA CYS A 126 -11.77 -14.01 -21.30
C CYS A 126 -10.54 -13.59 -22.12
N VAL A 127 -9.94 -12.44 -21.82
CA VAL A 127 -8.71 -11.98 -22.48
C VAL A 127 -7.53 -12.91 -22.17
N ALA A 128 -7.43 -13.42 -20.94
CA ALA A 128 -6.39 -14.37 -20.55
C ALA A 128 -6.44 -15.67 -21.38
N GLN A 129 -7.61 -16.09 -21.88
CA GLN A 129 -7.74 -17.30 -22.71
C GLN A 129 -6.92 -17.22 -24.01
N PHE A 130 -6.69 -16.00 -24.54
CA PHE A 130 -5.85 -15.79 -25.72
C PHE A 130 -4.35 -16.01 -25.44
N ARG A 131 -3.95 -16.15 -24.17
CA ARG A 131 -2.56 -16.35 -23.72
C ARG A 131 -1.55 -15.34 -24.28
N SER A 132 -2.01 -14.10 -24.48
CA SER A 132 -1.15 -13.00 -24.89
C SER A 132 -0.91 -12.06 -23.71
N PRO A 133 0.35 -11.95 -23.22
CA PRO A 133 0.70 -10.97 -22.19
C PRO A 133 0.39 -9.54 -22.65
N PHE A 134 0.59 -9.25 -23.94
CA PHE A 134 0.27 -7.93 -24.51
C PHE A 134 -1.24 -7.62 -24.41
N LEU A 135 -2.10 -8.56 -24.80
CA LEU A 135 -3.56 -8.35 -24.69
C LEU A 135 -4.00 -8.24 -23.23
N SER A 136 -3.39 -9.00 -22.33
CA SER A 136 -3.69 -8.94 -20.89
C SER A 136 -3.33 -7.58 -20.29
N TRP A 137 -2.17 -7.02 -20.66
CA TRP A 137 -1.77 -5.67 -20.27
C TRP A 137 -2.67 -4.60 -20.88
N LEU A 138 -2.94 -4.69 -22.18
CA LEU A 138 -3.83 -3.74 -22.86
C LEU A 138 -5.22 -3.75 -22.21
N CYS A 139 -5.77 -4.93 -21.92
CA CYS A 139 -7.05 -5.07 -21.22
C CYS A 139 -6.99 -4.43 -19.83
N SER A 140 -5.94 -4.68 -19.06
CA SER A 140 -5.79 -4.11 -17.71
C SER A 140 -5.70 -2.58 -17.75
N LEU A 141 -4.96 -2.02 -18.71
CA LEU A 141 -4.84 -0.57 -18.91
C LEU A 141 -6.17 0.06 -19.36
N LEU A 142 -6.92 -0.62 -20.23
CA LEU A 142 -8.26 -0.17 -20.64
C LEU A 142 -9.26 -0.23 -19.49
N LEU A 143 -9.24 -1.29 -18.67
CA LEU A 143 -10.08 -1.39 -17.48
C LEU A 143 -9.72 -0.33 -16.45
N LEU A 144 -8.44 -0.02 -16.27
CA LEU A 144 -7.97 1.05 -15.40
C LEU A 144 -8.36 2.43 -15.94
N SER A 145 -8.31 2.65 -17.26
CA SER A 145 -8.69 3.93 -17.86
C SER A 145 -10.17 4.24 -17.68
N THR A 146 -11.04 3.24 -17.54
CA THR A 146 -12.46 3.45 -17.18
C THR A 146 -12.65 4.19 -15.85
N LEU A 147 -11.64 4.21 -14.97
CA LEU A 147 -11.66 4.98 -13.73
C LEU A 147 -11.49 6.49 -13.93
N ARG A 148 -11.00 6.91 -15.11
CA ARG A 148 -10.64 8.30 -15.43
C ARG A 148 -11.45 8.89 -16.59
N LEU A 149 -12.24 8.07 -17.28
CA LEU A 149 -13.14 8.54 -18.34
C LEU A 149 -14.35 9.23 -17.70
N GLN A 150 -14.50 10.53 -17.98
CA GLN A 150 -15.53 11.39 -17.37
C GLN A 150 -16.93 10.78 -17.45
N ASP A 151 -17.38 10.36 -18.63
CA ASP A 151 -18.73 9.77 -18.79
C ASP A 151 -18.95 8.52 -17.92
N VAL A 152 -17.91 7.68 -17.80
CA VAL A 152 -17.98 6.43 -17.03
C VAL A 152 -17.90 6.72 -15.53
N GLU A 153 -17.08 7.69 -15.15
CA GLU A 153 -16.98 8.23 -13.80
C GLU A 153 -18.32 8.81 -13.33
N GLU A 154 -18.96 9.67 -14.12
CA GLU A 154 -20.27 10.25 -13.77
C GLU A 154 -21.35 9.19 -13.57
N VAL A 155 -21.39 8.18 -14.44
CA VAL A 155 -22.33 7.05 -14.30
C VAL A 155 -22.08 6.28 -13.01
N LYS A 156 -20.83 5.92 -12.71
CA LYS A 156 -20.49 5.20 -11.47
C LYS A 156 -20.77 6.04 -10.23
N ARG A 157 -20.46 7.34 -10.28
CA ARG A 157 -20.71 8.27 -9.18
C ARG A 157 -22.21 8.40 -8.91
N GLY A 158 -23.04 8.42 -9.95
CA GLY A 158 -24.49 8.46 -9.85
C GLY A 158 -25.15 7.23 -9.20
N TRP A 159 -24.40 6.15 -8.96
CA TRP A 159 -24.90 4.97 -8.22
C TRP A 159 -24.92 5.16 -6.70
N TYR A 160 -24.11 6.10 -6.21
CA TYR A 160 -23.84 6.25 -4.79
C TYR A 160 -24.43 7.53 -4.23
N GLN A 161 -24.76 7.50 -2.94
CA GLN A 161 -25.32 8.68 -2.26
C GLN A 161 -24.21 9.61 -1.76
N THR A 162 -23.02 9.05 -1.51
CA THR A 162 -21.88 9.78 -0.95
C THR A 162 -20.63 9.57 -1.81
N GLU A 163 -19.79 10.61 -1.91
CA GLU A 163 -18.50 10.52 -2.62
C GLU A 163 -17.60 9.42 -2.05
N ASN A 164 -17.67 9.17 -0.73
CA ASN A 164 -16.89 8.11 -0.09
C ASN A 164 -17.23 6.70 -0.60
N GLU A 165 -18.51 6.42 -0.87
CA GLU A 165 -18.91 5.13 -1.46
C GLU A 165 -18.33 4.96 -2.87
N TYR A 166 -18.34 6.04 -3.66
CA TYR A 166 -17.71 6.08 -4.98
C TYR A 166 -16.19 5.90 -4.90
N TYR A 167 -15.51 6.61 -3.99
CA TYR A 167 -14.07 6.45 -3.78
C TYR A 167 -13.71 5.04 -3.33
N LEU A 168 -14.53 4.39 -2.49
CA LEU A 168 -14.32 2.99 -2.14
C LEU A 168 -14.39 2.09 -3.37
N LEU A 169 -15.35 2.30 -4.27
CA LEU A 169 -15.40 1.57 -5.55
C LEU A 169 -14.12 1.81 -6.34
N GLN A 170 -13.64 3.05 -6.43
CA GLN A 170 -12.42 3.41 -7.16
C GLN A 170 -11.18 2.73 -6.57
N PHE A 171 -10.99 2.76 -5.25
CA PHE A 171 -9.91 2.04 -4.58
C PHE A 171 -9.98 0.54 -4.87
N THR A 172 -11.18 -0.04 -4.74
CA THR A 172 -11.43 -1.46 -5.03
C THR A 172 -11.03 -1.82 -6.45
N LEU A 173 -11.54 -1.11 -7.46
CA LEU A 173 -11.26 -1.42 -8.86
C LEU A 173 -9.77 -1.24 -9.21
N THR A 174 -9.10 -0.26 -8.59
CA THR A 174 -7.66 -0.04 -8.74
C THR A 174 -6.86 -1.21 -8.19
N VAL A 175 -7.13 -1.62 -6.94
CA VAL A 175 -6.42 -2.75 -6.32
C VAL A 175 -6.75 -4.05 -7.04
N ARG A 176 -8.03 -4.31 -7.33
CA ARG A 176 -8.46 -5.51 -8.05
C ARG A 176 -7.86 -5.60 -9.45
N CYS A 177 -7.49 -4.47 -10.07
CA CYS A 177 -6.73 -4.44 -11.31
C CYS A 177 -5.45 -5.25 -11.25
N LEU A 178 -4.63 -5.00 -10.23
CA LEU A 178 -3.39 -5.74 -10.02
C LEU A 178 -3.64 -7.25 -9.87
N TYR A 179 -4.75 -7.64 -9.24
CA TYR A 179 -5.10 -9.04 -9.01
C TYR A 179 -5.51 -9.73 -10.32
N TYR A 180 -6.47 -9.19 -11.08
CA TYR A 180 -6.84 -9.83 -12.34
C TYR A 180 -5.73 -9.77 -13.41
N THR A 181 -4.86 -8.75 -13.38
CA THR A 181 -3.65 -8.72 -14.21
C THR A 181 -2.68 -9.81 -13.80
N SER A 182 -2.41 -9.97 -12.49
CA SER A 182 -1.55 -11.03 -11.96
C SER A 182 -2.02 -12.42 -12.39
N PHE A 183 -3.33 -12.71 -12.27
CA PHE A 183 -3.90 -13.96 -12.76
C PHE A 183 -3.70 -14.13 -14.28
N SER A 184 -4.07 -13.12 -15.07
CA SER A 184 -4.03 -13.19 -16.53
C SER A 184 -2.63 -13.46 -17.07
N LEU A 185 -1.64 -12.78 -16.51
CA LEU A 185 -0.24 -12.92 -16.88
C LEU A 185 0.30 -14.31 -16.51
N GLU A 186 0.05 -14.77 -15.29
CA GLU A 186 0.44 -16.12 -14.87
C GLU A 186 -0.23 -17.20 -15.73
N PHE A 187 -1.50 -17.02 -16.09
CA PHE A 187 -2.21 -17.91 -17.00
C PHE A 187 -1.59 -17.97 -18.41
N CYS A 188 -1.03 -16.87 -18.91
CA CYS A 188 -0.35 -16.83 -20.21
C CYS A 188 0.93 -17.66 -20.21
N TRP A 189 1.67 -17.70 -19.10
CA TRP A 189 2.99 -18.34 -19.01
C TRP A 189 2.96 -19.80 -18.56
N GLN A 190 1.81 -20.35 -18.18
CA GLN A 190 1.68 -21.76 -17.81
C GLN A 190 1.96 -22.71 -19.01
N PRO A 191 2.84 -23.72 -18.86
CA PRO A 191 3.08 -24.73 -19.89
C PRO A 191 1.86 -25.61 -20.17
N ARG A 192 1.61 -25.98 -21.44
CA ARG A 192 0.72 -27.10 -21.81
C ARG A 192 1.52 -28.41 -21.73
N PRO A 193 1.04 -29.54 -21.16
CA PRO A 193 -0.21 -29.81 -20.45
C PRO A 193 0.08 -30.25 -18.99
N ALA A 194 -0.06 -29.36 -18.01
CA ALA A 194 -0.09 -29.76 -16.60
C ALA A 194 -1.50 -29.51 -16.05
N GLY A 195 -2.15 -30.56 -15.58
CA GLY A 195 -3.51 -30.57 -15.03
C GLY A 195 -3.64 -29.82 -13.71
N HIS A 196 -3.19 -28.57 -13.64
CA HIS A 196 -3.46 -27.70 -12.51
C HIS A 196 -4.87 -27.12 -12.68
N THR A 197 -5.85 -27.79 -12.07
CA THR A 197 -7.27 -27.37 -11.95
C THR A 197 -7.47 -25.97 -11.35
N PHE A 198 -6.40 -25.35 -10.86
CA PHE A 198 -6.36 -24.08 -10.17
C PHE A 198 -6.37 -22.85 -11.09
N TYR A 199 -5.96 -23.00 -12.36
CA TYR A 199 -6.03 -21.91 -13.36
C TYR A 199 -7.41 -21.87 -14.02
N SER A 200 -8.44 -21.68 -13.20
CA SER A 200 -9.84 -21.65 -13.64
C SER A 200 -10.58 -20.43 -13.11
N PHE A 201 -11.68 -20.06 -13.77
CA PHE A 201 -12.48 -18.89 -13.41
C PHE A 201 -12.90 -18.86 -11.92
N PRO A 202 -13.34 -19.97 -11.30
CA PRO A 202 -13.69 -19.95 -9.89
C PRO A 202 -12.50 -19.53 -9.00
N TRP A 203 -11.30 -20.02 -9.27
CA TRP A 203 -10.11 -19.65 -8.49
C TRP A 203 -9.70 -18.20 -8.69
N MET A 204 -9.90 -17.66 -9.89
CA MET A 204 -9.76 -16.22 -10.13
C MET A 204 -10.74 -15.41 -9.29
N VAL A 205 -12.01 -15.84 -9.21
CA VAL A 205 -13.02 -15.20 -8.33
C VAL A 205 -12.59 -15.31 -6.86
N ALA A 206 -12.12 -16.47 -6.40
CA ALA A 206 -11.67 -16.63 -5.02
C ALA A 206 -10.48 -15.74 -4.67
N TYR A 207 -9.57 -15.53 -5.61
CA TYR A 207 -8.43 -14.63 -5.48
C TYR A 207 -8.84 -13.16 -5.50
N VAL A 208 -9.70 -12.76 -6.46
CA VAL A 208 -10.18 -11.38 -6.58
C VAL A 208 -11.04 -10.98 -5.39
N PHE A 209 -11.88 -11.87 -4.86
CA PHE A 209 -12.77 -11.61 -3.73
C PHE A 209 -12.19 -12.02 -2.37
N TYR A 210 -10.89 -12.26 -2.27
CA TYR A 210 -10.27 -12.43 -0.96
C TYR A 210 -10.33 -11.12 -0.17
N TYR A 211 -11.25 -11.08 0.81
CA TYR A 211 -11.72 -9.84 1.44
C TYR A 211 -10.65 -9.00 2.16
N PRO A 212 -9.69 -9.57 2.92
CA PRO A 212 -8.77 -8.79 3.75
C PRO A 212 -7.96 -7.74 3.01
N VAL A 213 -7.64 -8.01 1.74
CA VAL A 213 -6.86 -7.11 0.86
C VAL A 213 -7.72 -6.51 -0.25
N PHE A 214 -9.04 -6.67 -0.19
CA PHE A 214 -9.95 -6.40 -1.30
C PHE A 214 -9.97 -4.92 -1.73
N HIS A 215 -10.13 -4.03 -0.75
CA HIS A 215 -10.20 -2.59 -0.98
C HIS A 215 -8.83 -1.90 -0.89
N ASN A 216 -7.95 -2.41 -0.02
CA ASN A 216 -6.61 -1.90 0.23
C ASN A 216 -5.76 -3.01 0.89
N GLY A 217 -4.45 -2.96 0.74
CA GLY A 217 -3.51 -3.90 1.35
C GLY A 217 -2.38 -4.30 0.41
N PRO A 218 -1.40 -5.05 0.94
CA PRO A 218 -0.27 -5.50 0.14
C PRO A 218 -0.72 -6.46 -0.97
N VAL A 219 -0.13 -6.30 -2.15
CA VAL A 219 -0.44 -7.14 -3.33
C VAL A 219 0.22 -8.50 -3.16
N LEU A 220 -0.59 -9.55 -3.04
CA LEU A 220 -0.13 -10.93 -3.05
C LEU A 220 -0.34 -11.50 -4.46
N SER A 221 0.68 -12.10 -5.07
CA SER A 221 0.57 -12.66 -6.41
C SER A 221 -0.35 -13.90 -6.46
N PHE A 222 -0.92 -14.20 -7.63
CA PHE A 222 -1.82 -15.36 -7.79
C PHE A 222 -1.16 -16.71 -7.41
N PRO A 223 0.08 -17.04 -7.84
CA PRO A 223 0.71 -18.31 -7.50
C PRO A 223 0.97 -18.44 -6.00
N GLU A 224 1.38 -17.34 -5.34
CA GLU A 224 1.57 -17.31 -3.89
C GLU A 224 0.25 -17.49 -3.16
N PHE A 225 -0.83 -16.83 -3.60
CA PHE A 225 -2.15 -16.99 -3.01
C PHE A 225 -2.63 -18.44 -3.08
N ILE A 226 -2.57 -19.07 -4.26
CA ILE A 226 -3.00 -20.46 -4.44
C ILE A 226 -2.12 -21.42 -3.63
N GLY A 227 -0.80 -21.27 -3.72
CA GLY A 227 0.16 -22.13 -3.02
C GLY A 227 -0.03 -22.07 -1.50
N GLN A 228 -0.13 -20.86 -0.95
CA GLN A 228 -0.33 -20.68 0.49
C GLN A 228 -1.73 -21.12 0.94
N MET A 229 -2.78 -20.92 0.14
CA MET A 229 -4.13 -21.36 0.51
C MET A 229 -4.26 -22.91 0.53
N GLN A 230 -3.40 -23.61 -0.22
CA GLN A 230 -3.35 -25.08 -0.24
C GLN A 230 -2.47 -25.69 0.84
N GLN A 231 -1.30 -25.10 1.11
CA GLN A 231 -0.27 -25.65 2.00
C GLN A 231 -0.52 -25.35 3.49
N GLN A 232 -1.73 -24.97 3.87
CA GLN A 232 -2.02 -24.51 5.23
C GLN A 232 -1.91 -25.60 6.29
N GLU A 233 -0.81 -25.55 7.03
CA GLU A 233 -0.58 -26.34 8.23
C GLU A 233 -1.42 -25.85 9.41
N HIS A 234 -1.57 -26.71 10.42
CA HIS A 234 -2.28 -26.39 11.65
C HIS A 234 -1.55 -25.25 12.40
N GLY A 235 -2.07 -24.03 12.31
CA GLY A 235 -1.71 -22.97 13.25
C GLY A 235 -2.21 -23.35 14.66
N SER A 236 -1.31 -23.44 15.64
CA SER A 236 -1.70 -23.55 17.04
C SER A 236 -2.53 -22.32 17.44
N LEU A 237 -3.67 -22.52 18.11
CA LEU A 237 -4.49 -21.40 18.62
C LEU A 237 -3.67 -20.42 19.47
N LYS A 238 -2.66 -20.92 20.21
CA LYS A 238 -1.73 -20.09 20.98
C LYS A 238 -0.86 -19.21 20.09
N ALA A 239 -0.40 -19.74 18.96
CA ALA A 239 0.38 -18.98 17.98
C ALA A 239 -0.50 -17.91 17.29
N SER A 240 -1.72 -18.27 16.88
CA SER A 240 -2.68 -17.31 16.31
C SER A 240 -3.02 -16.18 17.28
N PHE A 241 -3.24 -16.50 18.56
CA PHE A 241 -3.46 -15.49 19.60
C PHE A 241 -2.24 -14.58 19.80
N SER A 242 -1.04 -15.14 19.82
CA SER A 242 0.19 -14.34 19.92
C SER A 242 0.37 -13.39 18.72
N ILE A 243 0.09 -13.87 17.51
CA ILE A 243 0.13 -13.05 16.27
C ILE A 243 -0.90 -11.92 16.37
N LEU A 244 -2.11 -12.24 16.84
CA LEU A 244 -3.18 -11.26 17.02
C LEU A 244 -2.76 -10.16 18.00
N VAL A 245 -2.34 -10.52 19.22
CA VAL A 245 -1.99 -9.55 20.27
C VAL A 245 -0.81 -8.67 19.85
N LEU A 246 0.26 -9.27 19.31
CA LEU A 246 1.43 -8.51 18.86
C LEU A 246 1.10 -7.62 17.67
N GLY A 247 0.31 -8.13 16.73
CA GLY A 247 -0.15 -7.40 15.56
C GLY A 247 -1.01 -6.19 15.93
N LEU A 248 -2.02 -6.38 16.78
CA LEU A 248 -2.86 -5.31 17.30
C LEU A 248 -2.05 -4.28 18.10
N GLY A 249 -1.15 -4.72 18.97
CA GLY A 249 -0.29 -3.80 19.73
C GLY A 249 0.55 -2.91 18.81
N ARG A 250 1.17 -3.48 17.77
CA ARG A 250 1.92 -2.71 16.77
C ARG A 250 1.02 -1.75 15.98
N LEU A 251 -0.17 -2.20 15.57
CA LEU A 251 -1.12 -1.38 14.83
C LEU A 251 -1.63 -0.20 15.65
N LEU A 252 -1.99 -0.43 16.92
CA LEU A 252 -2.42 0.61 17.84
C LEU A 252 -1.31 1.63 18.08
N PHE A 253 -0.07 1.18 18.24
CA PHE A 253 1.08 2.07 18.38
C PHE A 253 1.29 2.93 17.12
N CYS A 254 1.25 2.32 15.92
CA CYS A 254 1.42 3.06 14.67
C CYS A 254 0.26 4.03 14.41
N TRP A 255 -0.97 3.62 14.70
CA TRP A 255 -2.14 4.48 14.60
C TRP A 255 -2.03 5.67 15.54
N TRP A 256 -1.71 5.43 16.83
CA TRP A 256 -1.52 6.50 17.79
C TRP A 256 -0.40 7.46 17.37
N LEU A 257 0.70 6.95 16.82
CA LEU A 257 1.77 7.78 16.28
C LEU A 257 1.31 8.64 15.10
N ALA A 258 0.57 8.07 14.15
CA ALA A 258 0.02 8.83 13.02
C ALA A 258 -0.95 9.93 13.48
N GLU A 259 -1.86 9.60 14.42
CA GLU A 259 -2.76 10.58 15.02
C GLU A 259 -1.98 11.69 15.73
N LEU A 260 -0.97 11.34 16.52
CA LEU A 260 -0.13 12.34 17.19
C LEU A 260 0.57 13.26 16.17
N MET A 261 1.03 12.72 15.04
CA MET A 261 1.66 13.54 13.99
C MET A 261 0.70 14.58 13.41
N VAL A 262 -0.54 14.21 13.08
CA VAL A 262 -1.53 15.17 12.51
C VAL A 262 -2.09 16.17 13.51
N HIS A 263 -2.07 15.84 14.81
CA HIS A 263 -2.46 16.79 15.86
C HIS A 263 -1.35 17.78 16.20
N LEU A 264 -0.08 17.34 16.15
CA LEU A 264 1.05 18.20 16.50
C LEU A 264 1.54 19.02 15.30
N MET A 265 1.65 18.37 14.14
CA MET A 265 2.23 18.94 12.92
C MET A 265 1.16 19.00 11.85
N TYR A 266 0.67 20.20 11.53
CA TYR A 266 -0.33 20.45 10.49
C TYR A 266 0.28 20.36 9.08
N MET A 267 1.00 19.26 8.84
CA MET A 267 1.90 19.08 7.72
C MET A 267 1.18 19.11 6.37
N HIS A 268 -0.04 18.58 6.27
CA HIS A 268 -0.79 18.57 5.02
C HIS A 268 -1.47 19.92 4.77
N ALA A 269 -1.98 20.56 5.81
CA ALA A 269 -2.53 21.91 5.72
C ALA A 269 -1.45 22.94 5.33
N ILE A 270 -0.29 22.92 5.99
CA ILE A 270 0.85 23.81 5.66
C ILE A 270 1.34 23.55 4.24
N TYR A 271 1.43 22.27 3.82
CA TYR A 271 1.80 21.92 2.45
C TYR A 271 0.80 22.44 1.41
N SER A 272 -0.49 22.45 1.75
CA SER A 272 -1.56 22.88 0.84
C SER A 272 -1.69 24.41 0.75
N SER A 273 -1.24 25.14 1.77
CA SER A 273 -1.25 26.61 1.79
C SER A 273 -0.02 27.20 1.10
N THR A 274 -0.20 27.70 -0.13
CA THR A 274 0.90 28.25 -0.95
C THR A 274 1.53 29.52 -0.37
N SER A 275 0.77 30.32 0.38
CA SER A 275 1.26 31.52 1.07
C SER A 275 2.21 31.11 2.20
N LEU A 276 1.76 30.20 3.06
CA LEU A 276 2.53 29.75 4.21
C LEU A 276 3.78 29.00 3.77
N LEU A 277 3.68 28.13 2.77
CA LEU A 277 4.82 27.37 2.23
C LEU A 277 5.94 28.28 1.70
N ARG A 278 5.63 29.48 1.21
CA ARG A 278 6.63 30.47 0.77
C ARG A 278 7.25 31.27 1.92
N ALA A 279 6.54 31.39 3.03
CA ALA A 279 6.94 32.22 4.17
C ALA A 279 7.77 31.44 5.22
N VAL A 280 7.64 30.12 5.26
CA VAL A 280 8.31 29.27 6.26
C VAL A 280 9.82 29.17 6.04
N SER A 281 10.54 28.92 7.13
CA SER A 281 12.00 28.76 7.11
C SER A 281 12.45 27.52 6.33
N CYS A 282 13.71 27.48 5.89
CA CYS A 282 14.30 26.28 5.28
C CYS A 282 14.28 25.06 6.22
N TRP A 283 14.41 25.28 7.54
CA TRP A 283 14.32 24.22 8.53
C TRP A 283 12.91 23.64 8.63
N THR A 284 11.90 24.52 8.62
CA THR A 284 10.49 24.14 8.57
C THR A 284 10.17 23.40 7.27
N LEU A 285 10.66 23.86 6.11
CA LEU A 285 10.48 23.17 4.83
C LEU A 285 11.10 21.77 4.82
N GLY A 286 12.35 21.64 5.30
CA GLY A 286 13.00 20.35 5.44
C GLY A 286 12.26 19.42 6.40
N GLY A 287 11.78 19.97 7.52
CA GLY A 287 10.95 19.25 8.48
C GLY A 287 9.60 18.84 7.91
N LEU A 288 8.97 19.67 7.09
CA LEU A 288 7.70 19.39 6.44
C LEU A 288 7.85 18.22 5.46
N ALA A 289 8.88 18.26 4.61
CA ALA A 289 9.19 17.16 3.70
C ALA A 289 9.45 15.84 4.46
N LEU A 290 10.22 15.92 5.55
CA LEU A 290 10.50 14.76 6.40
C LEU A 290 9.23 14.23 7.10
N ALA A 291 8.40 15.11 7.66
CA ALA A 291 7.15 14.77 8.33
C ALA A 291 6.16 14.13 7.36
N GLN A 292 6.03 14.67 6.15
CA GLN A 292 5.17 14.13 5.10
C GLN A 292 5.53 12.68 4.74
N VAL A 293 6.82 12.44 4.52
CA VAL A 293 7.31 11.11 4.11
C VAL A 293 7.23 10.11 5.26
N LEU A 294 7.49 10.54 6.50
CA LEU A 294 7.35 9.68 7.68
C LEU A 294 5.88 9.42 8.03
N PHE A 295 5.00 10.40 7.87
CA PHE A 295 3.57 10.19 8.03
C PHE A 295 3.07 9.19 7.00
N PHE A 296 3.47 9.34 5.74
CA PHE A 296 3.16 8.37 4.69
C PHE A 296 3.60 6.94 5.11
N TYR A 297 4.83 6.79 5.61
CA TYR A 297 5.33 5.51 6.11
C TYR A 297 4.45 4.93 7.24
N VAL A 298 4.15 5.72 8.28
CA VAL A 298 3.35 5.26 9.43
C VAL A 298 1.91 4.97 9.01
N LYS A 299 1.32 5.79 8.13
CA LYS A 299 -0.01 5.57 7.53
C LYS A 299 -0.10 4.19 6.90
N TYR A 300 0.86 3.82 6.05
CA TYR A 300 0.85 2.52 5.38
C TYR A 300 1.18 1.34 6.31
N LEU A 301 1.90 1.56 7.42
CA LEU A 301 2.02 0.53 8.45
C LEU A 301 0.66 0.16 9.06
N VAL A 302 -0.27 1.11 9.15
CA VAL A 302 -1.65 0.85 9.62
C VAL A 302 -2.50 0.28 8.49
N LEU A 303 -2.57 0.98 7.35
CA LEU A 303 -3.43 0.62 6.23
C LEU A 303 -3.09 -0.75 5.63
N PHE A 304 -1.81 -1.10 5.49
CA PHE A 304 -1.41 -2.44 5.04
C PHE A 304 -1.28 -3.43 6.20
N GLY A 305 -1.00 -2.95 7.41
CA GLY A 305 -0.82 -3.80 8.58
C GLY A 305 -2.11 -4.51 9.01
N VAL A 306 -3.27 -3.86 8.90
CA VAL A 306 -4.57 -4.49 9.20
C VAL A 306 -4.84 -5.68 8.24
N PRO A 307 -4.87 -5.51 6.91
CA PRO A 307 -4.94 -6.63 5.95
C PRO A 307 -3.88 -7.70 6.19
N ALA A 308 -2.62 -7.30 6.39
CA ALA A 308 -1.52 -8.22 6.61
C ALA A 308 -1.66 -9.02 7.92
N LEU A 309 -2.27 -8.46 8.96
CA LEU A 309 -2.60 -9.19 10.18
C LEU A 309 -3.66 -10.25 9.91
N LEU A 310 -4.74 -9.89 9.20
CA LEU A 310 -5.80 -10.83 8.84
C LEU A 310 -5.29 -11.96 7.94
N MET A 311 -4.40 -11.65 6.99
CA MET A 311 -3.70 -12.66 6.19
C MET A 311 -2.92 -13.66 7.06
N ARG A 312 -2.20 -13.17 8.08
CA ARG A 312 -1.46 -14.05 9.01
C ARG A 312 -2.39 -14.90 9.88
N LEU A 313 -3.52 -14.34 10.34
CA LEU A 313 -4.55 -15.11 11.04
C LEU A 313 -5.17 -16.18 10.14
N ASP A 314 -5.24 -15.87 8.84
CA ASP A 314 -5.63 -16.81 7.82
C ASP A 314 -4.53 -17.82 7.49
N GLY A 315 -3.33 -17.75 8.09
CA GLY A 315 -2.18 -18.61 7.81
C GLY A 315 -1.41 -18.26 6.54
N LEU A 316 -1.79 -17.17 5.86
CA LEU A 316 -1.06 -16.63 4.72
C LEU A 316 0.12 -15.79 5.19
N THR A 317 1.20 -15.81 4.43
CA THR A 317 2.36 -14.95 4.60
C THR A 317 2.19 -13.73 3.70
N PRO A 318 1.81 -12.55 4.24
CA PRO A 318 1.71 -11.34 3.46
C PRO A 318 3.11 -10.85 3.03
N PRO A 319 3.20 -10.08 1.93
CA PRO A 319 4.41 -9.33 1.62
C PRO A 319 4.88 -8.48 2.83
N PRO A 320 6.20 -8.26 2.98
CA PRO A 320 6.72 -7.39 4.02
C PRO A 320 6.08 -6.00 3.96
N LEU A 321 5.75 -5.45 5.13
CA LEU A 321 5.29 -4.07 5.26
C LEU A 321 6.41 -3.09 4.88
N PRO A 322 6.08 -1.83 4.55
CA PRO A 322 7.05 -0.81 4.21
C PRO A 322 8.19 -0.73 5.23
N ARG A 323 9.40 -0.44 4.77
CA ARG A 323 10.53 -0.11 5.65
C ARG A 323 10.60 1.40 5.91
N CYS A 324 11.20 1.76 7.04
CA CYS A 324 11.34 3.16 7.43
C CYS A 324 12.14 3.94 6.38
N VAL A 325 11.54 5.01 5.86
CA VAL A 325 12.13 5.84 4.80
C VAL A 325 13.45 6.46 5.24
N SER A 326 13.57 6.90 6.50
CA SER A 326 14.83 7.46 7.03
C SER A 326 16.00 6.48 7.06
N THR A 327 15.76 5.18 6.86
CA THR A 327 16.82 4.16 6.78
C THR A 327 17.27 3.87 5.35
N MET A 328 16.60 4.47 4.35
CA MET A 328 16.91 4.26 2.94
C MET A 328 17.97 5.27 2.46
N PHE A 329 19.03 4.76 1.85
CA PHE A 329 20.12 5.57 1.29
C PHE A 329 20.14 5.58 -0.25
N SER A 330 19.21 4.89 -0.91
CA SER A 330 19.12 4.84 -2.37
C SER A 330 17.68 4.80 -2.86
N PHE A 331 17.44 5.40 -4.03
CA PHE A 331 16.14 5.35 -4.69
C PHE A 331 15.75 3.94 -5.11
N THR A 332 16.70 3.11 -5.56
CA THR A 332 16.44 1.69 -5.85
C THR A 332 15.97 0.94 -4.60
N GLY A 333 16.59 1.21 -3.44
CA GLY A 333 16.14 0.66 -2.16
C GLY A 333 14.75 1.13 -1.79
N MET A 334 14.46 2.42 -1.99
CA MET A 334 13.12 2.98 -1.77
C MET A 334 12.06 2.22 -2.57
N TRP A 335 12.21 2.14 -3.90
CA TRP A 335 11.26 1.45 -4.78
C TRP A 335 11.06 -0.03 -4.42
N ARG A 336 12.10 -0.70 -3.94
CA ARG A 336 12.05 -2.12 -3.56
C ARG A 336 11.32 -2.39 -2.25
N TYR A 337 11.41 -1.48 -1.29
CA TYR A 337 10.98 -1.74 0.10
C TYR A 337 9.85 -0.82 0.58
N PHE A 338 9.41 0.10 -0.26
CA PHE A 338 8.26 0.96 0.00
C PHE A 338 6.95 0.17 -0.10
N ASP A 339 6.72 -0.50 -1.23
CA ASP A 339 5.64 -1.47 -1.40
C ASP A 339 6.20 -2.72 -2.07
N VAL A 340 6.52 -3.72 -1.24
CA VAL A 340 7.14 -4.96 -1.73
C VAL A 340 6.18 -5.74 -2.63
N GLY A 341 4.88 -5.74 -2.33
CA GLY A 341 3.89 -6.47 -3.12
C GLY A 341 3.74 -5.88 -4.52
N LEU A 342 3.63 -4.54 -4.60
CA LEU A 342 3.57 -3.84 -5.89
C LEU A 342 4.89 -3.95 -6.66
N HIS A 343 6.03 -3.79 -5.98
CA HIS A 343 7.35 -3.96 -6.59
C HIS A 343 7.50 -5.35 -7.21
N ASP A 344 7.20 -6.40 -6.44
CA ASP A 344 7.32 -7.78 -6.90
C ASP A 344 6.34 -8.07 -8.04
N PHE A 345 5.12 -7.51 -7.99
CA PHE A 345 4.18 -7.56 -9.10
C PHE A 345 4.74 -6.92 -10.37
N LEU A 346 5.38 -5.75 -10.30
CA LEU A 346 5.89 -5.00 -11.46
C LEU A 346 7.21 -5.56 -12.03
N ILE A 347 8.08 -6.06 -11.17
CA ILE A 347 9.46 -6.48 -11.52
C ILE A 347 9.58 -8.00 -11.61
N SER A 348 8.49 -8.74 -11.38
CA SER A 348 8.44 -10.19 -11.53
C SER A 348 9.22 -10.64 -12.77
N PRO A 349 10.13 -11.63 -12.69
CA PRO A 349 11.00 -12.05 -13.79
C PRO A 349 10.27 -12.27 -15.12
N GLN A 350 8.99 -12.64 -15.04
CA GLN A 350 8.09 -12.83 -16.17
C GLN A 350 7.74 -11.51 -16.92
N LEU A 351 7.74 -10.35 -16.25
CA LEU A 351 7.57 -9.02 -16.85
C LEU A 351 8.87 -8.42 -17.38
N ALA A 352 10.01 -8.75 -16.76
CA ALA A 352 11.33 -8.28 -17.18
C ALA A 352 11.86 -9.00 -18.44
N GLY A 353 11.08 -9.89 -19.05
CA GLY A 353 11.47 -10.66 -20.24
C GLY A 353 12.66 -11.60 -20.00
N SER A 354 12.98 -11.92 -18.74
CA SER A 354 14.16 -12.71 -18.41
C SER A 354 13.78 -14.16 -18.17
N HIS A 355 13.95 -15.00 -19.20
CA HIS A 355 14.13 -16.44 -19.01
C HIS A 355 15.49 -16.68 -18.32
N ARG A 356 15.59 -16.45 -17.01
CA ARG A 356 16.66 -17.00 -16.18
C ARG A 356 16.06 -17.86 -15.09
N GLY A 357 16.63 -19.06 -14.98
CA GLY A 357 16.08 -20.22 -14.29
C GLY A 357 15.78 -20.03 -12.80
N GLU A 358 14.96 -20.97 -12.32
CA GLU A 358 14.73 -21.36 -10.93
C GLU A 358 14.92 -20.26 -9.89
N TRP A 359 13.84 -19.51 -9.66
CA TRP A 359 13.69 -18.67 -8.48
C TRP A 359 13.47 -19.58 -7.26
N SER A 360 14.57 -19.95 -6.57
CA SER A 360 14.52 -20.72 -5.32
C SER A 360 13.90 -19.87 -4.20
N PRO A 361 12.94 -20.41 -3.41
CA PRO A 361 12.37 -19.74 -2.23
C PRO A 361 13.37 -19.45 -1.10
N GLU A 362 14.60 -19.97 -1.15
CA GLU A 362 15.56 -19.92 -0.05
C GLU A 362 16.08 -18.50 0.23
N ALA A 363 16.05 -17.59 -0.76
CA ALA A 363 16.41 -16.18 -0.55
C ALA A 363 15.45 -15.41 0.39
N ARG A 364 14.28 -15.99 0.72
CA ARG A 364 13.31 -15.41 1.67
C ARG A 364 13.64 -15.76 3.12
N ALA A 365 14.41 -16.83 3.38
CA ALA A 365 14.74 -17.31 4.73
C ALA A 365 15.88 -16.51 5.40
N ASP A 366 16.82 -15.96 4.63
CA ASP A 366 17.99 -15.25 5.17
C ASP A 366 17.66 -13.88 5.79
N ALA A 367 16.43 -13.38 5.62
CA ALA A 367 15.95 -12.18 6.29
C ALA A 367 15.41 -12.44 7.72
N ALA A 368 15.30 -13.70 8.15
CA ALA A 368 14.70 -14.08 9.43
C ALA A 368 15.71 -14.32 10.57
N HIS A 369 17.02 -14.40 10.29
CA HIS A 369 18.05 -14.63 11.31
C HIS A 369 19.24 -13.67 11.18
N PRO A 370 19.33 -12.60 12.02
CA PRO A 370 20.48 -11.72 12.02
C PRO A 370 21.57 -12.34 12.91
N GLY A 371 22.31 -13.30 12.38
CA GLY A 371 23.35 -13.94 13.18
C GLY A 371 24.11 -15.03 12.45
N GLN A 372 24.98 -14.62 11.51
CA GLN A 372 26.18 -15.29 11.00
C GLN A 372 26.23 -15.23 9.48
N LEU A 373 27.02 -14.30 8.93
CA LEU A 373 27.71 -14.51 7.65
C LEU A 373 28.86 -13.50 7.55
N GLY A 374 30.08 -14.03 7.40
CA GLY A 374 31.29 -13.25 7.09
C GLY A 374 31.25 -12.70 5.65
N PRO A 375 32.22 -11.87 5.25
CA PRO A 375 32.14 -11.13 3.99
C PRO A 375 32.27 -12.07 2.79
N ALA A 376 31.28 -12.05 1.91
CA ALA A 376 31.35 -12.67 0.59
C ALA A 376 32.18 -11.80 -0.38
N PRO A 377 32.93 -12.39 -1.34
CA PRO A 377 33.76 -11.63 -2.27
C PRO A 377 32.91 -10.91 -3.35
N LEU A 378 33.38 -9.72 -3.76
CA LEU A 378 32.80 -8.91 -4.82
C LEU A 378 32.87 -9.62 -6.19
N PRO A 379 31.79 -9.67 -6.99
CA PRO A 379 31.90 -10.07 -8.39
C PRO A 379 32.42 -8.92 -9.26
N ALA A 380 33.24 -9.29 -10.24
CA ALA A 380 33.83 -8.40 -11.23
C ALA A 380 32.77 -7.76 -12.16
N SER A 381 33.08 -6.53 -12.58
CA SER A 381 32.40 -5.67 -13.56
C SER A 381 31.43 -6.35 -14.53
N SER A 382 30.14 -6.02 -14.40
CA SER A 382 29.10 -6.27 -15.41
C SER A 382 29.11 -5.18 -16.50
N PRO A 383 28.81 -5.52 -17.78
CA PRO A 383 28.76 -4.57 -18.88
C PRO A 383 27.51 -3.66 -18.79
N PRO A 384 27.49 -2.51 -19.49
CA PRO A 384 26.41 -1.55 -19.40
C PRO A 384 25.09 -2.10 -19.95
N ILE A 385 24.02 -1.93 -19.18
CA ILE A 385 22.64 -2.24 -19.55
C ILE A 385 22.17 -1.22 -20.60
N PRO A 386 21.56 -1.62 -21.72
CA PRO A 386 21.06 -0.68 -22.71
C PRO A 386 19.85 0.09 -22.15
N CYS A 387 19.87 1.42 -22.33
CA CYS A 387 18.76 2.31 -22.00
C CYS A 387 17.49 1.92 -22.76
N CYS A 388 16.49 1.38 -22.07
CA CYS A 388 15.12 1.33 -22.58
C CYS A 388 14.44 2.70 -22.37
N PRO A 389 13.58 3.15 -23.30
CA PRO A 389 12.90 4.44 -23.19
C PRO A 389 11.91 4.41 -22.03
N GLY A 390 12.05 5.38 -21.12
CA GLY A 390 11.20 5.52 -19.95
C GLY A 390 9.74 5.77 -20.34
N VAL A 391 8.86 4.88 -19.90
CA VAL A 391 7.43 5.16 -19.82
C VAL A 391 7.24 6.03 -18.58
N LEU A 392 7.15 7.34 -18.81
CA LEU A 392 6.91 8.35 -17.79
C LEU A 392 5.44 8.24 -17.34
N PHE A 393 5.18 7.65 -16.18
CA PHE A 393 3.88 7.80 -15.52
C PHE A 393 3.82 9.21 -14.94
N HIS A 394 3.21 10.13 -15.69
CA HIS A 394 2.74 11.40 -15.16
C HIS A 394 1.61 11.14 -14.16
N LEU A 395 1.95 11.09 -12.87
CA LEU A 395 1.01 11.41 -11.81
C LEU A 395 0.75 12.92 -11.91
N HIS A 396 -0.42 13.28 -12.46
CA HIS A 396 -0.87 14.66 -12.52
C HIS A 396 -1.18 15.12 -11.09
N ALA A 397 -0.25 15.86 -10.48
CA ALA A 397 -0.61 16.99 -9.65
C ALA A 397 -1.20 18.06 -10.57
N ASP A 398 -2.22 18.78 -10.13
CA ASP A 398 -2.83 19.85 -10.93
C ASP A 398 -1.76 20.85 -11.42
N PRO A 399 -1.86 21.34 -12.67
CA PRO A 399 -0.87 22.25 -13.20
C PRO A 399 -0.99 23.59 -12.48
N VAL A 400 0.03 23.90 -11.67
CA VAL A 400 0.39 25.28 -11.33
C VAL A 400 0.47 26.08 -12.63
N GLN A 401 -0.23 27.22 -12.66
CA GLN A 401 -0.31 28.12 -13.81
C GLN A 401 1.09 28.38 -14.43
N PRO A 402 1.22 28.41 -15.77
CA PRO A 402 2.50 28.63 -16.43
C PRO A 402 2.91 30.10 -16.29
N GLY A 403 3.75 30.41 -15.31
CA GLY A 403 4.29 31.76 -15.11
C GLY A 403 5.47 31.87 -14.13
N ILE A 404 6.01 30.75 -13.64
CA ILE A 404 7.08 30.77 -12.64
C ILE A 404 8.41 30.48 -13.33
N SER A 405 9.20 31.53 -13.52
CA SER A 405 10.64 31.44 -13.75
C SER A 405 11.28 30.85 -12.49
N TRP A 406 11.82 29.63 -12.58
CA TRP A 406 12.65 29.06 -11.52
C TRP A 406 13.95 29.87 -11.42
N GLY A 407 13.95 30.86 -10.52
CA GLY A 407 15.17 31.49 -10.03
C GLY A 407 16.10 30.44 -9.41
N GLN A 408 17.40 30.73 -9.44
CA GLN A 408 18.51 29.81 -9.15
C GLN A 408 18.32 28.88 -7.93
N PRO A 409 18.89 27.65 -7.97
CA PRO A 409 18.77 26.68 -6.87
C PRO A 409 19.33 27.21 -5.55
N CYS A 410 18.55 27.04 -4.47
CA CYS A 410 18.86 27.44 -3.08
C CYS A 410 20.07 26.71 -2.44
N TRP A 411 20.88 25.97 -3.21
CA TRP A 411 22.05 25.23 -2.71
C TRP A 411 23.31 26.09 -2.57
N GLU A 412 23.35 27.30 -3.14
CA GLU A 412 24.54 28.16 -3.10
C GLU A 412 24.80 28.83 -1.74
N ASN A 413 23.83 28.84 -0.80
CA ASN A 413 23.99 29.53 0.49
C ASN A 413 24.29 28.61 1.68
N LEU A 414 24.74 27.38 1.45
CA LEU A 414 25.08 26.41 2.51
C LEU A 414 26.58 26.33 2.83
N LEU A 415 27.39 27.23 2.26
CA LEU A 415 28.84 27.30 2.47
C LEU A 415 29.40 28.69 2.79
N ASP A 416 28.55 29.65 3.22
CA ASP A 416 29.00 30.93 3.78
C ASP A 416 28.58 31.08 5.26
#